data_AF-A0A524LSD4-F1
#
_entry.id   AF-A0A524LSD4-F1
#
_cell.length_a   1.000
_cell.length_b   1.000
_cell.length_c   1.000
_cell.angle_alpha   90.00
_cell.angle_beta   90.00
_cell.angle_gamma   90.00
#
_symmetry.space_group_name_H-M   'P 1'
#
loop_
_entity.id
_entity.type
_entity.pdbx_description
1 polymer ?
#
loop_
_entity_poly.entity_id
_entity_poly.type
_entity_poly.pdbx_seq_one_letter_code
_entity_poly.pdbx_strand_id
1 'polypeptide(L)'
;MRSIVKNVLKYILLFLLPALTLAGENGGYAGSFLRMGVGARATSMGNTGVAHPTNAYSTFYNPAAFGVINEHMVGLSYSFFSLDRNFELVSFSMKVPPGAGFSIGWVRTSVDELKSYNSIGEETGDINQSANAVYFSFGRKFTERLSVGISLKILFEFINDGTEEFDYSSNGVGVDLGILYKVTDNLTVGGQVKDIKSKFKANTDKIFERGGTTIDKFPQTYKIGAFYQTPVDWLRAAWDFEWSNSGHTRNHIGLEAVHGKNLALRAGLNGTNLVVGAGMDFMIIKTLSFLDYSFVPSIVDEGSSHIFSWQIVF
;
A
#
# COMPACT_ATOMS: atom_id res chain seq x y z
N MET A 1 3.36 -33.90 -16.77
CA MET A 1 3.21 -32.51 -17.26
C MET A 1 1.75 -32.09 -17.49
N ARG A 2 0.97 -32.77 -18.35
CA ARG A 2 -0.45 -32.40 -18.63
C ARG A 2 -1.38 -32.32 -17.40
N SER A 3 -1.23 -33.22 -16.43
CA SER A 3 -2.03 -33.21 -15.19
C SER A 3 -1.71 -32.00 -14.28
N ILE A 4 -0.43 -31.64 -14.16
CA ILE A 4 0.04 -30.48 -13.38
C ILE A 4 -0.51 -29.19 -13.99
N VAL A 5 -0.43 -29.04 -15.31
CA VAL A 5 -0.96 -27.87 -16.03
C VAL A 5 -2.47 -27.72 -15.83
N LYS A 6 -3.23 -28.83 -15.88
CA LYS A 6 -4.68 -28.80 -15.61
C LYS A 6 -5.00 -28.35 -14.18
N ASN A 7 -4.23 -28.81 -13.20
CA ASN A 7 -4.44 -28.42 -11.80
C ASN A 7 -4.06 -26.95 -11.55
N VAL A 8 -2.94 -26.48 -12.11
CA VAL A 8 -2.54 -25.07 -12.05
C VAL A 8 -3.62 -24.17 -12.66
N LEU A 9 -4.12 -24.53 -13.84
CA LEU A 9 -5.19 -23.78 -14.50
C LEU A 9 -6.45 -23.72 -13.63
N LYS A 10 -6.85 -24.84 -13.02
CA LYS A 10 -8.00 -24.89 -12.09
C LYS A 10 -7.84 -23.94 -10.91
N TYR A 11 -6.65 -23.88 -10.28
CA TYR A 11 -6.41 -22.96 -9.18
C TYR A 11 -6.39 -21.51 -9.63
N ILE A 12 -5.80 -21.18 -10.79
CA ILE A 12 -5.84 -19.82 -11.35
C ILE A 12 -7.29 -19.38 -11.62
N LEU A 13 -8.11 -20.26 -12.21
CA LEU A 13 -9.53 -19.99 -12.40
C LEU A 13 -10.26 -19.75 -11.06
N LEU A 14 -9.85 -20.44 -9.98
CA LEU A 14 -10.38 -20.19 -8.64
C LEU A 14 -10.04 -18.79 -8.12
N PHE A 15 -8.83 -18.30 -8.41
CA PHE A 15 -8.40 -16.94 -8.07
C PHE A 15 -9.06 -15.85 -8.94
N LEU A 16 -9.56 -16.20 -10.13
CA LEU A 16 -10.21 -15.25 -11.06
C LEU A 16 -11.73 -15.11 -10.87
N LEU A 17 -12.39 -16.10 -10.26
CA LEU A 17 -13.83 -16.09 -9.97
C LEU A 17 -14.35 -14.82 -9.21
N PRO A 18 -13.61 -14.23 -8.25
CA PRO A 18 -14.05 -13.04 -7.51
C PRO A 18 -14.11 -11.74 -8.32
N ALA A 19 -13.58 -11.70 -9.54
CA ALA A 19 -13.50 -10.49 -10.37
C ALA A 19 -14.88 -9.92 -10.79
N LEU A 20 -15.97 -10.68 -10.61
CA LEU A 20 -17.32 -10.34 -11.09
C LEU A 20 -18.14 -9.47 -10.13
N THR A 21 -17.56 -8.96 -9.05
CA THR A 21 -18.28 -8.10 -8.10
C THR A 21 -18.16 -6.62 -8.46
N LEU A 22 -19.21 -5.84 -8.19
CA LEU A 22 -19.19 -4.39 -8.38
C LEU A 22 -18.13 -3.76 -7.46
N ALA A 23 -17.23 -2.97 -8.04
CA ALA A 23 -16.22 -2.23 -7.29
C ALA A 23 -16.80 -0.88 -6.81
N GLY A 24 -16.66 -0.59 -5.53
CA GLY A 24 -16.91 0.73 -4.95
C GLY A 24 -15.60 1.51 -4.74
N GLU A 25 -15.68 2.84 -4.74
CA GLU A 25 -14.52 3.72 -4.49
C GLU A 25 -14.62 4.47 -3.17
N ASN A 26 -13.58 4.36 -2.33
CA ASN A 26 -13.44 5.10 -1.07
C ASN A 26 -12.62 6.41 -1.23
N GLY A 27 -12.52 6.95 -2.44
CA GLY A 27 -11.64 8.09 -2.76
C GLY A 27 -12.01 9.39 -2.02
N GLY A 28 -13.30 9.64 -1.82
CA GLY A 28 -13.82 10.88 -1.21
C GLY A 28 -13.75 10.96 0.32
N TYR A 29 -13.26 9.92 1.01
CA TYR A 29 -13.14 9.92 2.46
C TYR A 29 -11.73 10.33 2.91
N ALA A 30 -11.63 10.91 4.11
CA ALA A 30 -10.37 11.24 4.75
C ALA A 30 -9.36 10.07 4.76
N GLY A 31 -8.08 10.39 4.63
CA GLY A 31 -7.00 9.39 4.56
C GLY A 31 -6.95 8.59 3.26
N SER A 32 -7.49 9.11 2.16
CA SER A 32 -7.51 8.45 0.84
C SER A 32 -6.13 8.01 0.35
N PHE A 33 -5.08 8.77 0.67
CA PHE A 33 -3.69 8.42 0.36
C PHE A 33 -3.27 7.06 0.93
N LEU A 34 -3.82 6.64 2.07
CA LEU A 34 -3.55 5.33 2.67
C LEU A 34 -4.21 4.15 1.93
N ARG A 35 -4.95 4.40 0.85
CA ARG A 35 -5.62 3.38 0.02
C ARG A 35 -5.06 3.28 -1.40
N MET A 36 -4.10 4.15 -1.78
CA MET A 36 -3.57 4.23 -3.16
C MET A 36 -2.64 3.07 -3.55
N GLY A 37 -1.97 2.44 -2.57
CA GLY A 37 -1.04 1.33 -2.81
C GLY A 37 0.41 1.78 -3.02
N VAL A 38 1.35 1.06 -2.41
CA VAL A 38 2.80 1.36 -2.43
C VAL A 38 3.60 0.16 -2.93
N GLY A 39 4.77 0.39 -3.51
CA GLY A 39 5.63 -0.67 -4.05
C GLY A 39 5.10 -1.21 -5.37
N ALA A 40 5.90 -1.11 -6.43
CA ALA A 40 5.46 -1.43 -7.78
C ALA A 40 5.07 -2.90 -7.96
N ARG A 41 5.69 -3.83 -7.23
CA ARG A 41 5.30 -5.25 -7.25
C ARG A 41 3.85 -5.48 -6.80
N ALA A 42 3.46 -4.93 -5.65
CA ALA A 42 2.11 -5.08 -5.12
C ALA A 42 1.09 -4.37 -6.00
N THR A 43 1.40 -3.13 -6.42
CA THR A 43 0.49 -2.35 -7.26
C THR A 43 0.27 -2.98 -8.64
N SER A 44 1.32 -3.50 -9.30
CA SER A 44 1.18 -4.21 -10.59
C SER A 44 0.46 -5.56 -10.48
N MET A 45 0.31 -6.09 -9.27
CA MET A 45 -0.49 -7.27 -8.94
C MET A 45 -1.88 -6.88 -8.41
N GLY A 46 -2.44 -5.76 -8.88
CA GLY A 46 -3.78 -5.32 -8.52
C GLY A 46 -3.88 -4.61 -7.18
N ASN A 47 -2.77 -4.14 -6.60
CA ASN A 47 -2.68 -3.65 -5.21
C ASN A 47 -2.98 -4.74 -4.16
N THR A 48 -2.64 -5.99 -4.49
CA THR A 48 -2.62 -7.09 -3.52
C THR A 48 -1.40 -6.97 -2.62
N GLY A 49 -1.49 -7.44 -1.39
CA GLY A 49 -0.38 -7.37 -0.45
C GLY A 49 -0.61 -8.04 0.90
N VAL A 50 -1.86 -8.37 1.24
CA VAL A 50 -2.21 -8.82 2.60
C VAL A 50 -1.64 -10.20 2.92
N ALA A 51 -1.54 -11.07 1.92
CA ALA A 51 -0.97 -12.41 2.06
C ALA A 51 0.42 -12.56 1.41
N HIS A 52 1.00 -11.48 0.89
CA HIS A 52 2.28 -11.53 0.19
C HIS A 52 3.44 -11.94 1.11
N PRO A 53 4.52 -12.52 0.53
CA PRO A 53 5.78 -12.66 1.25
C PRO A 53 6.30 -11.32 1.76
N THR A 54 6.94 -11.34 2.92
CA THR A 54 7.48 -10.15 3.58
C THR A 54 8.46 -9.41 2.68
N ASN A 55 8.29 -8.09 2.62
CA ASN A 55 9.11 -7.15 1.85
C ASN A 55 9.17 -5.80 2.58
N ALA A 56 9.96 -4.87 2.05
CA ALA A 56 10.13 -3.55 2.68
C ALA A 56 8.83 -2.72 2.75
N TYR A 57 7.84 -3.00 1.90
CA TYR A 57 6.57 -2.28 1.81
C TYR A 57 5.46 -2.89 2.70
N SER A 58 5.74 -4.02 3.36
CA SER A 58 4.73 -4.79 4.09
C SER A 58 4.08 -4.03 5.24
N THR A 59 4.72 -2.98 5.75
CA THR A 59 4.15 -2.08 6.77
C THR A 59 2.83 -1.45 6.34
N PHE A 60 2.67 -1.18 5.04
CA PHE A 60 1.46 -0.58 4.47
C PHE A 60 0.31 -1.59 4.28
N TYR A 61 0.65 -2.86 4.07
CA TYR A 61 -0.30 -3.93 3.67
C TYR A 61 -0.65 -4.90 4.79
N ASN A 62 0.31 -5.42 5.55
CA ASN A 62 0.04 -6.33 6.65
C ASN A 62 1.23 -6.40 7.63
N PRO A 63 1.13 -5.83 8.85
CA PRO A 63 2.22 -5.87 9.82
C PRO A 63 2.57 -7.30 10.30
N ALA A 64 1.68 -8.29 10.11
CA ALA A 64 1.98 -9.68 10.45
C ALA A 64 3.09 -10.28 9.58
N ALA A 65 3.39 -9.71 8.42
CA ALA A 65 4.52 -10.13 7.60
C ALA A 65 5.86 -10.03 8.35
N PHE A 66 5.99 -9.10 9.30
CA PHE A 66 7.23 -8.92 10.07
C PHE A 66 7.49 -10.03 11.09
N GLY A 67 6.51 -10.87 11.43
CA GLY A 67 6.79 -12.04 12.27
C GLY A 67 7.60 -13.13 11.54
N VAL A 68 7.59 -13.13 10.20
CA VAL A 68 8.32 -14.09 9.36
C VAL A 68 9.44 -13.41 8.56
N ILE A 69 9.85 -12.20 8.95
CA ILE A 69 11.00 -11.52 8.35
C ILE A 69 12.29 -12.30 8.65
N ASN A 70 13.13 -12.49 7.63
CA ASN A 70 14.39 -13.22 7.76
C ASN A 70 15.63 -12.34 7.63
N GLU A 71 15.49 -11.15 7.02
CA GLU A 71 16.59 -10.24 6.70
C GLU A 71 16.20 -8.78 6.97
N HIS A 72 17.21 -7.91 7.09
CA HIS A 72 16.99 -6.48 7.16
C HIS A 72 16.68 -5.94 5.77
N MET A 73 15.83 -4.93 5.70
CA MET A 73 15.36 -4.40 4.42
C MET A 73 15.23 -2.88 4.49
N VAL A 74 15.66 -2.20 3.44
CA VAL A 74 15.31 -0.80 3.16
C VAL A 74 14.45 -0.79 1.91
N GLY A 75 13.39 0.03 1.91
CA GLY A 75 12.49 0.17 0.78
C GLY A 75 12.25 1.63 0.44
N LEU A 76 12.26 1.92 -0.85
CA LEU A 76 11.86 3.19 -1.45
C LEU A 76 10.76 2.90 -2.46
N SER A 77 9.70 3.71 -2.46
CA SER A 77 8.67 3.70 -3.49
C SER A 77 8.34 5.14 -3.83
N TYR A 78 8.23 5.44 -5.11
CA TYR A 78 7.88 6.75 -5.62
C TYR A 78 6.88 6.60 -6.75
N SER A 79 5.76 7.31 -6.65
CA SER A 79 4.68 7.27 -7.63
C SER A 79 4.47 8.66 -8.20
N PHE A 80 4.66 8.78 -9.51
CA PHE A 80 4.24 9.94 -10.28
C PHE A 80 2.77 9.75 -10.62
N PHE A 81 1.92 10.59 -10.06
CA PHE A 81 0.52 10.66 -10.44
C PHE A 81 0.30 11.86 -11.34
N SER A 82 -0.84 11.82 -12.02
CA SER A 82 -1.34 12.95 -12.77
C SER A 82 -1.61 14.17 -11.88
N LEU A 83 -1.58 15.36 -12.52
CA LEU A 83 -1.78 16.66 -11.88
C LEU A 83 -0.66 17.00 -10.88
N ASP A 84 0.57 16.65 -11.23
CA ASP A 84 1.79 16.93 -10.45
C ASP A 84 1.74 16.43 -8.99
N ARG A 85 0.93 15.38 -8.78
CA ARG A 85 0.79 14.71 -7.48
C ARG A 85 1.86 13.66 -7.32
N ASN A 86 2.45 13.62 -6.15
CA ASN A 86 3.47 12.65 -5.79
C ASN A 86 3.01 11.77 -4.63
N PHE A 87 3.48 10.52 -4.62
CA PHE A 87 3.23 9.58 -3.53
C PHE A 87 4.44 8.72 -3.24
N GLU A 88 4.97 8.87 -2.03
CA GLU A 88 6.24 8.32 -1.60
C GLU A 88 6.08 7.35 -0.43
N LEU A 89 6.98 6.37 -0.39
CA LEU A 89 7.24 5.58 0.80
C LEU A 89 8.74 5.38 0.98
N VAL A 90 9.21 5.58 2.21
CA VAL A 90 10.53 5.16 2.68
C VAL A 90 10.35 4.25 3.88
N SER A 91 11.02 3.10 3.90
CA SER A 91 10.91 2.16 5.01
C SER A 91 12.22 1.49 5.36
N PHE A 92 12.33 1.13 6.63
CA PHE A 92 13.37 0.28 7.16
C PHE A 92 12.72 -0.82 7.98
N SER A 93 13.13 -2.07 7.77
CA SER A 93 12.59 -3.24 8.46
C SER A 93 13.74 -4.10 8.98
N MET A 94 13.59 -4.64 10.18
CA MET A 94 14.60 -5.51 10.78
C MET A 94 14.00 -6.73 11.45
N LYS A 95 14.76 -7.83 11.39
CA LYS A 95 14.49 -9.03 12.20
C LYS A 95 14.88 -8.79 13.65
N VAL A 96 14.03 -9.27 14.55
CA VAL A 96 14.22 -9.26 16.00
C VAL A 96 14.07 -10.70 16.51
N PRO A 97 15.19 -11.42 16.71
CA PRO A 97 15.14 -12.79 17.19
C PRO A 97 14.60 -12.89 18.64
N PRO A 98 13.90 -13.99 19.00
CA PRO A 98 13.45 -15.07 18.12
C PRO A 98 12.06 -14.79 17.52
N GLY A 99 11.93 -14.92 16.19
CA GLY A 99 10.64 -14.99 15.50
C GLY A 99 9.80 -13.70 15.54
N ALA A 100 10.43 -12.53 15.57
CA ALA A 100 9.77 -11.25 15.48
C ALA A 100 10.51 -10.32 14.52
N GLY A 101 9.88 -9.19 14.22
CA GLY A 101 10.46 -8.14 13.41
C GLY A 101 9.74 -6.83 13.64
N PHE A 102 10.43 -5.74 13.34
CA PHE A 102 9.82 -4.42 13.32
C PHE A 102 10.10 -3.69 12.02
N SER A 103 9.27 -2.71 11.71
CA SER A 103 9.46 -1.79 10.60
C SER A 103 9.06 -0.38 11.00
N ILE A 104 9.84 0.59 10.51
CA ILE A 104 9.48 2.00 10.52
C ILE A 104 9.28 2.39 9.05
N GLY A 105 8.16 3.02 8.75
CA GLY A 105 7.86 3.50 7.40
C GLY A 105 7.30 4.90 7.43
N TRP A 106 7.68 5.72 6.46
CA TRP A 106 7.06 7.01 6.21
C TRP A 106 6.39 6.96 4.85
N VAL A 107 5.13 7.34 4.81
CA VAL A 107 4.31 7.45 3.61
C VAL A 107 3.87 8.89 3.48
N ARG A 108 4.01 9.47 2.29
CA ARG A 108 3.63 10.85 2.01
C ARG A 108 2.93 10.93 0.67
N THR A 109 1.91 11.78 0.60
CA THR A 109 1.40 12.31 -0.66
C THR A 109 1.53 13.82 -0.64
N SER A 110 1.78 14.43 -1.80
CA SER A 110 1.73 15.87 -1.93
C SER A 110 1.32 16.32 -3.30
N VAL A 111 0.94 17.59 -3.34
CA VAL A 111 0.80 18.40 -4.53
C VAL A 111 1.32 19.79 -4.19
N ASP A 112 2.16 20.31 -5.06
CA ASP A 112 2.77 21.61 -4.91
C ASP A 112 2.12 22.58 -5.91
N GLU A 113 2.29 23.89 -5.70
CA GLU A 113 1.86 24.94 -6.64
C GLU A 113 0.34 24.95 -6.95
N LEU A 114 -0.50 24.61 -5.97
CA LEU A 114 -1.95 24.75 -6.12
C LEU A 114 -2.36 26.22 -6.10
N LYS A 115 -3.16 26.65 -7.08
CA LYS A 115 -3.70 28.01 -7.10
C LYS A 115 -4.71 28.24 -5.98
N SER A 116 -4.45 29.28 -5.16
CA SER A 116 -5.35 29.72 -4.09
C SER A 116 -6.11 30.99 -4.50
N TYR A 117 -7.34 31.11 -4.02
CA TYR A 117 -8.23 32.23 -4.33
C TYR A 117 -8.90 32.75 -3.07
N ASN A 118 -9.09 34.06 -2.97
CA ASN A 118 -9.86 34.67 -1.89
C ASN A 118 -11.38 34.48 -2.09
N SER A 119 -12.18 34.95 -1.13
CA SER A 119 -13.64 34.82 -1.16
C SER A 119 -14.34 35.58 -2.28
N ILE A 120 -13.65 36.49 -2.98
CA ILE A 120 -14.17 37.24 -4.14
C ILE A 120 -13.57 36.74 -5.47
N GLY A 121 -12.76 35.67 -5.44
CA GLY A 121 -12.25 34.98 -6.62
C GLY A 121 -10.93 35.52 -7.18
N GLU A 122 -10.22 36.39 -6.45
CA GLU A 122 -8.89 36.85 -6.86
C GLU A 122 -7.83 35.83 -6.43
N GLU A 123 -6.86 35.56 -7.32
CA GLU A 123 -5.73 34.67 -7.02
C GLU A 123 -4.86 35.28 -5.92
N THR A 124 -4.58 34.52 -4.86
CA THR A 124 -3.80 34.96 -3.70
C THR A 124 -2.39 34.38 -3.67
N GLY A 125 -2.04 33.56 -4.67
CA GLY A 125 -0.75 32.87 -4.77
C GLY A 125 -0.91 31.36 -4.79
N ASP A 126 0.19 30.67 -4.47
CA ASP A 126 0.30 29.23 -4.54
C ASP A 126 0.31 28.61 -3.15
N ILE A 127 -0.33 27.44 -2.99
CA ILE A 127 -0.31 26.64 -1.78
C ILE A 127 0.23 25.25 -2.06
N ASN A 128 0.96 24.70 -1.09
CA ASN A 128 1.41 23.32 -1.12
C ASN A 128 0.60 22.51 -0.11
N GLN A 129 0.18 21.31 -0.52
CA GLN A 129 -0.52 20.38 0.35
C GLN A 129 0.30 19.10 0.49
N SER A 130 0.40 18.59 1.72
CA SER A 130 0.91 17.24 1.94
C SER A 130 0.20 16.52 3.07
N ALA A 131 -0.03 15.23 2.87
CA ALA A 131 -0.53 14.33 3.90
C ALA A 131 0.47 13.19 4.13
N ASN A 132 0.72 12.88 5.39
CA ASN A 132 1.81 12.02 5.82
C ASN A 132 1.31 11.00 6.84
N ALA A 133 1.95 9.84 6.83
CA ALA A 133 1.78 8.80 7.83
C ALA A 133 3.14 8.17 8.19
N VAL A 134 3.50 8.21 9.46
CA VAL A 134 4.64 7.47 10.00
C VAL A 134 4.12 6.22 10.69
N TYR A 135 4.59 5.06 10.22
CA TYR A 135 4.24 3.73 10.65
C TYR A 135 5.31 3.17 11.58
N PHE A 136 4.88 2.61 12.70
CA PHE A 136 5.69 1.76 13.59
C PHE A 136 5.02 0.39 13.66
N SER A 137 5.56 -0.57 12.92
CA SER A 137 4.99 -1.90 12.78
C SER A 137 5.82 -2.93 13.53
N PHE A 138 5.15 -3.86 14.20
CA PHE A 138 5.75 -5.01 14.85
C PHE A 138 4.97 -6.26 14.49
N GLY A 139 5.68 -7.33 14.15
CA GLY A 139 5.09 -8.63 13.86
C GLY A 139 5.81 -9.74 14.62
N ARG A 140 5.07 -10.79 14.99
CA ARG A 140 5.61 -11.95 15.70
C ARG A 140 5.01 -13.24 15.18
N LYS A 141 5.88 -14.21 14.92
CA LYS A 141 5.54 -15.61 14.65
C LYS A 141 5.17 -16.30 15.97
N PHE A 142 3.92 -16.76 16.07
CA PHE A 142 3.40 -17.49 17.24
C PHE A 142 3.53 -19.00 17.08
N THR A 143 3.42 -19.49 15.84
CA THR A 143 3.66 -20.90 15.48
C THR A 143 4.39 -20.94 14.14
N GLU A 144 4.87 -22.12 13.71
CA GLU A 144 5.49 -22.26 12.37
C GLU A 144 4.58 -21.87 11.20
N ARG A 145 3.27 -21.70 11.44
CA ARG A 145 2.30 -21.32 10.41
C ARG A 145 1.59 -20.01 10.69
N LEU A 146 1.62 -19.48 11.91
CA LEU A 146 0.83 -18.32 12.33
C LEU A 146 1.73 -17.17 12.73
N SER A 147 1.51 -16.01 12.11
CA SER A 147 2.07 -14.73 12.49
C SER A 147 0.97 -13.70 12.68
N VAL A 148 1.16 -12.79 13.62
CA VAL A 148 0.26 -11.64 13.84
C VAL A 148 1.11 -10.38 13.95
N GLY A 149 0.51 -9.23 13.68
CA GLY A 149 1.21 -7.96 13.79
C GLY A 149 0.28 -6.80 14.10
N ILE A 150 0.91 -5.72 14.53
CA ILE A 150 0.28 -4.45 14.87
C ILE A 150 1.11 -3.32 14.26
N SER A 151 0.44 -2.26 13.82
CA SER A 151 1.09 -1.02 13.41
C SER A 151 0.45 0.16 14.10
N LEU A 152 1.28 1.05 14.64
CA LEU A 152 0.88 2.39 15.07
C LEU A 152 1.16 3.38 13.95
N LYS A 153 0.19 4.23 13.64
CA LYS A 153 0.32 5.32 12.67
C LYS A 153 0.24 6.66 13.36
N ILE A 154 1.19 7.53 13.07
CA ILE A 154 1.13 8.95 13.37
C ILE A 154 0.82 9.65 12.06
N LEU A 155 -0.29 10.39 12.02
CA LEU A 155 -0.82 11.03 10.83
C LEU A 155 -0.68 12.53 10.97
N PHE A 156 -0.26 13.20 9.91
CA PHE A 156 -0.21 14.66 9.87
C PHE A 156 -0.42 15.18 8.46
N GLU A 157 -1.12 16.30 8.35
CA GLU A 157 -1.43 16.99 7.10
C GLU A 157 -1.07 18.45 7.25
N PHE A 158 -0.53 19.02 6.19
CA PHE A 158 -0.13 20.42 6.08
C PHE A 158 -0.71 21.04 4.83
N ILE A 159 -1.21 22.26 4.95
CA ILE A 159 -1.49 23.16 3.83
C ILE A 159 -0.83 24.50 4.18
N ASN A 160 0.10 24.95 3.36
CA ASN A 160 0.79 26.22 3.56
C ASN A 160 0.90 26.99 2.25
N ASP A 161 0.97 28.32 2.35
CA ASP A 161 1.20 29.25 1.21
C ASP A 161 2.66 29.75 1.13
N GLY A 162 3.56 29.12 1.90
CA GLY A 162 4.95 29.57 2.03
C GLY A 162 5.15 30.78 2.94
N THR A 163 4.09 31.29 3.59
CA THR A 163 4.15 32.34 4.61
C THR A 163 3.83 31.77 6.01
N GLU A 164 4.12 32.54 7.06
CA GLU A 164 3.70 32.17 8.43
C GLU A 164 2.23 32.55 8.72
N GLU A 165 1.56 33.27 7.80
CA GLU A 165 0.19 33.76 8.02
C GLU A 165 -0.87 32.68 7.77
N PHE A 166 -0.61 31.75 6.83
CA PHE A 166 -1.49 30.62 6.54
C PHE A 166 -0.75 29.28 6.66
N ASP A 167 -0.71 28.73 7.88
CA ASP A 167 -0.17 27.40 8.16
C ASP A 167 -1.25 26.50 8.78
N TYR A 168 -1.97 25.77 7.93
CA TYR A 168 -2.92 24.77 8.37
C TYR A 168 -2.21 23.47 8.67
N SER A 169 -2.45 22.94 9.87
CA SER A 169 -2.01 21.60 10.25
C SER A 169 -3.12 20.78 10.89
N SER A 170 -3.11 19.49 10.56
CA SER A 170 -3.98 18.49 11.15
C SER A 170 -3.16 17.30 11.62
N ASN A 171 -3.54 16.72 12.76
CA ASN A 171 -2.81 15.60 13.35
C ASN A 171 -3.74 14.44 13.72
N GLY A 172 -3.18 13.24 13.76
CA GLY A 172 -3.94 12.02 13.95
C GLY A 172 -3.11 10.85 14.44
N VAL A 173 -3.81 9.85 14.98
CA VAL A 173 -3.22 8.55 15.35
C VAL A 173 -4.15 7.45 14.86
N GLY A 174 -3.58 6.37 14.34
CA GLY A 174 -4.30 5.19 13.88
C GLY A 174 -3.61 3.90 14.29
N VAL A 175 -4.35 2.80 14.26
CA VAL A 175 -3.80 1.46 14.51
C VAL A 175 -4.22 0.52 13.39
N ASP A 176 -3.29 -0.31 12.93
CA ASP A 176 -3.56 -1.40 12.00
C ASP A 176 -3.23 -2.74 12.67
N LEU A 177 -4.03 -3.77 12.39
CA LEU A 177 -3.84 -5.13 12.88
C LEU A 177 -3.73 -6.08 11.70
N GLY A 178 -2.90 -7.11 11.87
CA GLY A 178 -2.61 -8.08 10.82
C GLY A 178 -2.54 -9.50 11.35
N ILE A 179 -2.94 -10.45 10.50
CA ILE A 179 -2.72 -11.88 10.67
C ILE A 179 -2.23 -12.49 9.37
N LEU A 180 -1.33 -13.46 9.47
CA LEU A 180 -0.81 -14.22 8.34
C LEU A 180 -0.76 -15.70 8.73
N TYR A 181 -1.34 -16.56 7.90
CA TYR A 181 -1.41 -18.00 8.13
C TYR A 181 -0.93 -18.79 6.91
N LYS A 182 0.11 -19.62 7.12
CA LYS A 182 0.67 -20.52 6.12
C LYS A 182 -0.17 -21.80 6.08
N VAL A 183 -1.10 -21.89 5.13
CA VAL A 183 -1.97 -23.06 4.94
C VAL A 183 -1.15 -24.26 4.45
N THR A 184 -0.27 -24.01 3.48
CA THR A 184 0.70 -24.98 2.95
C THR A 184 2.01 -24.25 2.64
N ASP A 185 3.05 -24.97 2.24
CA ASP A 185 4.32 -24.33 1.82
C ASP A 185 4.16 -23.36 0.65
N ASN A 186 3.09 -23.54 -0.13
CA ASN A 186 2.82 -22.80 -1.35
C ASN A 186 1.63 -21.85 -1.24
N LEU A 187 0.85 -21.91 -0.15
CA LEU A 187 -0.37 -21.12 0.03
C LEU A 187 -0.35 -20.42 1.39
N THR A 188 -0.38 -19.10 1.32
CA THR A 188 -0.52 -18.23 2.49
C THR A 188 -1.84 -17.49 2.38
N VAL A 189 -2.54 -17.36 3.50
CA VAL A 189 -3.71 -16.48 3.63
C VAL A 189 -3.42 -15.41 4.66
N GLY A 190 -3.99 -14.23 4.46
CA GLY A 190 -3.78 -13.09 5.33
C GLY A 190 -5.08 -12.35 5.61
N GLY A 191 -5.07 -11.61 6.71
CA GLY A 191 -6.14 -10.68 7.06
C GLY A 191 -5.55 -9.39 7.63
N GLN A 192 -6.22 -8.27 7.35
CA GLN A 192 -5.85 -6.96 7.87
C GLN A 192 -7.10 -6.21 8.33
N VAL A 193 -6.98 -5.49 9.45
CA VAL A 193 -7.88 -4.41 9.82
C VAL A 193 -7.08 -3.12 9.86
N LYS A 194 -7.41 -2.18 8.99
CA LYS A 194 -6.72 -0.91 8.80
C LYS A 194 -7.56 0.25 9.34
N ASP A 195 -6.88 1.27 9.82
CA ASP A 195 -7.44 2.56 10.22
C ASP A 195 -8.32 2.51 11.48
N ILE A 196 -7.97 1.65 12.45
CA ILE A 196 -8.64 1.61 13.74
C ILE A 196 -8.41 2.93 14.47
N LYS A 197 -9.50 3.67 14.69
CA LYS A 197 -9.53 5.01 15.33
C LYS A 197 -8.70 6.08 14.60
N SER A 198 -8.28 5.83 13.36
CA SER A 198 -7.63 6.84 12.52
C SER A 198 -8.54 8.03 12.28
N LYS A 199 -8.00 9.23 12.45
CA LYS A 199 -8.70 10.48 12.20
C LYS A 199 -7.70 11.62 12.05
N PHE A 200 -8.08 12.65 11.32
CA PHE A 200 -7.46 13.96 11.34
C PHE A 200 -8.22 14.86 12.32
N LYS A 201 -7.47 15.64 13.10
CA LYS A 201 -8.00 16.69 13.96
C LYS A 201 -7.25 17.98 13.63
N ALA A 202 -7.98 18.96 13.13
CA ALA A 202 -7.46 20.29 12.86
C ALA A 202 -8.09 21.32 13.81
N ASN A 203 -7.34 22.36 14.13
CA ASN A 203 -7.84 23.54 14.82
C ASN A 203 -7.48 24.77 13.98
N THR A 204 -8.49 25.52 13.58
CA THR A 204 -8.35 26.68 12.69
C THR A 204 -8.58 28.02 13.41
N ASP A 205 -8.68 28.03 14.74
CA ASP A 205 -8.93 29.24 15.55
C ASP A 205 -7.83 30.30 15.38
N LYS A 206 -6.61 29.87 15.02
CA LYS A 206 -5.47 30.75 14.76
C LYS A 206 -5.43 31.32 13.34
N ILE A 207 -6.18 30.71 12.42
CA ILE A 207 -6.13 31.00 10.97
C ILE A 207 -7.33 31.85 10.57
N PHE A 208 -8.50 31.59 11.14
CA PHE A 208 -9.74 32.30 10.80
C PHE A 208 -10.37 32.96 12.02
N GLU A 209 -10.95 34.15 11.83
CA GLU A 209 -11.71 34.88 12.87
C GLU A 209 -12.88 34.06 13.44
N ARG A 210 -13.43 33.14 12.64
CA ARG A 210 -14.44 32.14 13.03
C ARG A 210 -13.92 30.72 12.84
N GLY A 211 -12.71 30.48 13.32
CA GLY A 211 -12.12 29.14 13.33
C GLY A 211 -12.87 28.16 14.24
N GLY A 212 -12.51 26.89 14.10
CA GLY A 212 -13.02 25.84 14.97
C GLY A 212 -12.18 24.57 14.90
N THR A 213 -12.57 23.59 15.71
CA THR A 213 -11.97 22.25 15.69
C THR A 213 -12.81 21.32 14.82
N THR A 214 -12.19 20.75 13.78
CA THR A 214 -12.79 19.72 12.93
C THR A 214 -12.18 18.35 13.24
N ILE A 215 -12.97 17.28 13.04
CA ILE A 215 -12.52 15.90 13.22
C ILE A 215 -12.99 15.06 12.04
N ASP A 216 -12.04 14.67 11.20
CA ASP A 216 -12.29 13.87 10.00
C ASP A 216 -11.87 12.42 10.25
N LYS A 217 -12.85 11.55 10.46
CA LYS A 217 -12.62 10.13 10.76
C LYS A 217 -12.34 9.35 9.48
N PHE A 218 -11.33 8.48 9.51
CA PHE A 218 -11.02 7.63 8.38
C PHE A 218 -11.95 6.41 8.42
N PRO A 219 -12.44 5.92 7.27
CA PRO A 219 -13.15 4.65 7.20
C PRO A 219 -12.23 3.51 7.63
N GLN A 220 -12.75 2.60 8.45
CA GLN A 220 -12.04 1.38 8.77
C GLN A 220 -12.11 0.46 7.55
N THR A 221 -10.96 -0.07 7.16
CA THR A 221 -10.84 -0.96 6.01
C THR A 221 -10.46 -2.35 6.50
N TYR A 222 -11.10 -3.36 5.96
CA TYR A 222 -10.87 -4.76 6.26
C TYR A 222 -10.40 -5.42 4.97
N LYS A 223 -9.39 -6.27 5.07
CA LYS A 223 -8.93 -7.07 3.94
C LYS A 223 -8.75 -8.51 4.34
N ILE A 224 -9.09 -9.41 3.44
CA ILE A 224 -8.66 -10.81 3.45
C ILE A 224 -7.97 -11.11 2.14
N GLY A 225 -7.00 -12.00 2.15
CA GLY A 225 -6.28 -12.32 0.93
C GLY A 225 -5.59 -13.66 0.95
N ALA A 226 -5.16 -14.09 -0.23
CA ALA A 226 -4.43 -15.30 -0.46
C ALA A 226 -3.28 -15.06 -1.45
N PHE A 227 -2.14 -15.69 -1.18
CA PHE A 227 -0.99 -15.71 -2.07
C PHE A 227 -0.61 -17.17 -2.34
N TYR A 228 -0.54 -17.52 -3.62
CA TYR A 228 -0.28 -18.88 -4.07
C TYR A 228 0.97 -18.93 -4.97
N GLN A 229 2.01 -19.58 -4.46
CA GLN A 229 3.14 -20.04 -5.28
C GLN A 229 2.69 -21.31 -6.00
N THR A 230 2.51 -21.24 -7.32
CA THR A 230 2.08 -22.43 -8.05
C THR A 230 3.20 -23.49 -8.03
N PRO A 231 2.89 -24.78 -8.25
CA PRO A 231 3.89 -25.84 -8.42
C PRO A 231 4.87 -25.60 -9.58
N VAL A 232 4.62 -24.57 -10.39
CA VAL A 232 5.47 -24.12 -11.45
C VAL A 232 6.15 -22.84 -10.98
N ASP A 233 7.44 -22.91 -10.66
CA ASP A 233 8.16 -21.85 -9.91
C ASP A 233 8.10 -20.47 -10.57
N TRP A 234 7.95 -20.42 -11.90
CA TRP A 234 7.83 -19.18 -12.64
C TRP A 234 6.49 -18.46 -12.43
N LEU A 235 5.46 -19.08 -11.85
CA LEU A 235 4.13 -18.49 -11.77
C LEU A 235 3.62 -18.38 -10.33
N ARG A 236 3.12 -17.19 -10.00
CA ARG A 236 2.47 -16.88 -8.72
C ARG A 236 1.15 -16.16 -8.95
N ALA A 237 0.21 -16.34 -8.03
CA ALA A 237 -1.09 -15.70 -8.04
C ALA A 237 -1.40 -15.08 -6.67
N ALA A 238 -2.11 -13.96 -6.67
CA ALA A 238 -2.57 -13.29 -5.47
C ALA A 238 -4.01 -12.82 -5.65
N TRP A 239 -4.76 -12.80 -4.54
CA TRP A 239 -6.09 -12.21 -4.48
C TRP A 239 -6.30 -11.57 -3.11
N ASP A 240 -6.80 -10.34 -3.09
CA ASP A 240 -7.27 -9.67 -1.88
C ASP A 240 -8.71 -9.18 -2.09
N PHE A 241 -9.56 -9.34 -1.08
CA PHE A 241 -10.87 -8.72 -1.00
C PHE A 241 -10.87 -7.65 0.10
N GLU A 242 -11.20 -6.43 -0.30
CA GLU A 242 -11.29 -5.25 0.57
C GLU A 242 -12.75 -4.87 0.79
N TRP A 243 -13.10 -4.54 2.04
CA TRP A 243 -14.36 -3.86 2.35
C TRP A 243 -14.15 -2.82 3.45
N SER A 244 -15.00 -1.79 3.48
CA SER A 244 -14.93 -0.73 4.49
C SER A 244 -16.25 -0.56 5.23
N ASN A 245 -16.18 0.04 6.42
CA ASN A 245 -17.37 0.44 7.17
C ASN A 245 -18.15 1.61 6.54
N SER A 246 -17.59 2.26 5.50
CA SER A 246 -18.31 3.19 4.61
C SER A 246 -19.15 2.48 3.53
N GLY A 247 -19.14 1.15 3.47
CA GLY A 247 -19.99 0.37 2.56
C GLY A 247 -19.37 0.06 1.19
N HIS A 248 -18.11 0.42 0.96
CA HIS A 248 -17.43 0.13 -0.30
C HIS A 248 -16.69 -1.20 -0.23
N THR A 249 -16.64 -1.89 -1.37
CA THR A 249 -15.93 -3.15 -1.54
C THR A 249 -15.06 -3.09 -2.78
N ARG A 250 -13.95 -3.83 -2.78
CA ARG A 250 -13.04 -3.90 -3.92
C ARG A 250 -12.36 -5.25 -3.97
N ASN A 251 -12.21 -5.80 -5.17
CA ASN A 251 -11.43 -7.01 -5.42
C ASN A 251 -10.10 -6.65 -6.06
N HIS A 252 -9.06 -7.36 -5.65
CA HIS A 252 -7.71 -7.22 -6.15
C HIS A 252 -7.24 -8.59 -6.60
N ILE A 253 -6.78 -8.71 -7.83
CA ILE A 253 -6.25 -9.97 -8.37
C ILE A 253 -4.91 -9.67 -9.03
N GLY A 254 -3.92 -10.53 -8.84
CA GLY A 254 -2.60 -10.36 -9.42
C GLY A 254 -1.96 -11.67 -9.86
N LEU A 255 -1.23 -11.61 -10.96
CA LEU A 255 -0.38 -12.69 -11.46
C LEU A 255 1.04 -12.17 -11.61
N GLU A 256 2.01 -13.00 -11.24
CA GLU A 256 3.44 -12.73 -11.41
C GLU A 256 4.09 -13.89 -12.15
N ALA A 257 4.69 -13.59 -13.30
CA ALA A 257 5.46 -14.52 -14.11
C ALA A 257 6.95 -14.16 -14.02
N VAL A 258 7.78 -15.06 -13.50
CA VAL A 258 9.23 -14.87 -13.34
C VAL A 258 10.00 -15.65 -14.38
N HIS A 259 10.82 -14.95 -15.15
CA HIS A 259 11.75 -15.55 -16.10
C HIS A 259 13.16 -15.65 -15.50
N GLY A 260 13.70 -16.87 -15.45
CA GLY A 260 14.98 -17.13 -14.82
C GLY A 260 14.94 -16.91 -13.30
N LYS A 261 15.92 -16.19 -12.76
CA LYS A 261 16.00 -15.87 -11.32
C LYS A 261 15.86 -14.38 -11.02
N ASN A 262 15.70 -13.53 -12.04
CA ASN A 262 15.98 -12.11 -11.91
C ASN A 262 14.98 -11.21 -12.62
N LEU A 263 14.06 -11.72 -13.44
CA LEU A 263 13.11 -10.88 -14.19
C LEU A 263 11.68 -11.31 -13.90
N ALA A 264 10.82 -10.35 -13.60
CA ALA A 264 9.41 -10.58 -13.33
C ALA A 264 8.55 -9.72 -14.25
N LEU A 265 7.49 -10.29 -14.78
CA LEU A 265 6.38 -9.60 -15.43
C LEU A 265 5.12 -9.80 -14.59
N ARG A 266 4.34 -8.74 -14.42
CA ARG A 266 3.19 -8.72 -13.52
C ARG A 266 2.01 -8.06 -14.21
N ALA A 267 0.83 -8.60 -13.94
CA ALA A 267 -0.44 -8.02 -14.35
C ALA A 267 -1.48 -8.29 -13.27
N GLY A 268 -2.41 -7.36 -13.11
CA GLY A 268 -3.45 -7.47 -12.11
C GLY A 268 -4.66 -6.59 -12.39
N LEU A 269 -5.69 -6.79 -11.58
CA LEU A 269 -6.90 -5.98 -11.54
C LEU A 269 -7.00 -5.36 -10.16
N ASN A 270 -7.10 -4.03 -10.09
CA ASN A 270 -7.41 -3.26 -8.90
C ASN A 270 -8.85 -2.76 -9.03
N GLY A 271 -9.82 -3.48 -8.48
CA GLY A 271 -11.21 -3.36 -8.90
C GLY A 271 -11.36 -3.74 -10.37
N THR A 272 -11.80 -2.80 -11.19
CA THR A 272 -11.90 -2.97 -12.66
C THR A 272 -10.64 -2.53 -13.41
N ASN A 273 -9.67 -1.92 -12.73
CA ASN A 273 -8.53 -1.29 -13.38
C ASN A 273 -7.43 -2.31 -13.66
N LEU A 274 -7.10 -2.48 -14.94
CA LEU A 274 -5.94 -3.26 -15.35
C LEU A 274 -4.66 -2.53 -14.99
N VAL A 275 -3.76 -3.22 -14.31
CA VAL A 275 -2.44 -2.72 -13.93
C VAL A 275 -1.39 -3.70 -14.38
N VAL A 276 -0.24 -3.20 -14.82
CA VAL A 276 0.87 -4.03 -15.32
C VAL A 276 2.19 -3.53 -14.78
N GLY A 277 3.18 -4.40 -14.71
CA GLY A 277 4.49 -4.02 -14.22
C GLY A 277 5.57 -5.04 -14.54
N ALA A 278 6.80 -4.63 -14.27
CA ALA A 278 7.98 -5.46 -14.41
C ALA A 278 8.89 -5.28 -13.21
N GLY A 279 9.73 -6.27 -12.94
CA GLY A 279 10.69 -6.26 -11.85
C GLY A 279 11.99 -6.90 -12.25
N MET A 280 13.07 -6.43 -11.66
CA MET A 280 14.37 -7.08 -11.75
C MET A 280 15.07 -7.20 -10.41
N ASP A 281 15.73 -8.34 -10.20
CA ASP A 281 16.48 -8.65 -8.99
C ASP A 281 17.97 -8.74 -9.35
N PHE A 282 18.85 -8.13 -8.56
CA PHE A 282 20.28 -8.11 -8.84
C PHE A 282 21.10 -7.88 -7.56
N MET A 283 22.38 -8.25 -7.60
CA MET A 283 23.28 -8.07 -6.46
C MET A 283 24.03 -6.75 -6.58
N ILE A 284 24.03 -5.94 -5.53
CA ILE A 284 24.86 -4.73 -5.39
C ILE A 284 25.68 -4.88 -4.12
N ILE A 285 27.02 -4.84 -4.19
CA ILE A 285 27.89 -4.88 -2.99
C ILE A 285 27.48 -6.03 -2.02
N LYS A 286 27.23 -7.23 -2.56
CA LYS A 286 26.79 -8.44 -1.82
C LYS A 286 25.41 -8.34 -1.15
N THR A 287 24.63 -7.29 -1.36
CA THR A 287 23.23 -7.20 -0.94
C THR A 287 22.31 -7.47 -2.12
N LEU A 288 21.17 -8.12 -1.85
CA LEU A 288 20.18 -8.42 -2.88
C LEU A 288 19.26 -7.21 -3.04
N SER A 289 19.19 -6.69 -4.27
CA SER A 289 18.37 -5.54 -4.63
C SER A 289 17.26 -5.95 -5.58
N PHE A 290 16.10 -5.30 -5.45
CA PHE A 290 14.95 -5.49 -6.33
C PHE A 290 14.49 -4.13 -6.82
N LEU A 291 14.46 -3.94 -8.13
CA LEU A 291 13.97 -2.73 -8.79
C LEU A 291 12.69 -3.10 -9.55
N ASP A 292 11.58 -2.50 -9.17
CA ASP A 292 10.27 -2.75 -9.76
C ASP A 292 9.68 -1.47 -10.36
N TYR A 293 8.91 -1.65 -11.41
CA TYR A 293 8.12 -0.62 -12.08
C TYR A 293 6.68 -1.11 -12.27
N SER A 294 5.72 -0.21 -12.07
CA SER A 294 4.30 -0.45 -12.31
C SER A 294 3.69 0.71 -13.09
N PHE A 295 2.87 0.35 -14.07
CA PHE A 295 2.05 1.25 -14.85
C PHE A 295 0.58 1.05 -14.49
N VAL A 296 -0.08 2.13 -14.09
CA VAL A 296 -1.50 2.15 -13.74
C VAL A 296 -2.19 3.14 -14.69
N PRO A 297 -2.97 2.66 -15.67
CA PRO A 297 -3.81 3.50 -16.50
C PRO A 297 -4.91 4.14 -15.64
N SER A 298 -5.20 5.42 -15.85
CA SER A 298 -6.39 6.04 -15.25
C SER A 298 -7.62 5.84 -16.13
N ILE A 299 -8.80 5.90 -15.50
CA ILE A 299 -10.10 5.65 -16.14
C ILE A 299 -10.69 6.94 -16.75
N VAL A 300 -10.02 8.08 -16.59
CA VAL A 300 -10.47 9.41 -17.02
C VAL A 300 -9.24 10.16 -17.52
N ASP A 301 -9.41 11.19 -18.37
CA ASP A 301 -8.39 12.06 -19.00
C ASP A 301 -7.39 12.75 -18.03
N GLU A 302 -7.27 12.28 -16.79
CA GLU A 302 -6.28 12.67 -15.81
C GLU A 302 -4.86 12.25 -16.23
N GLY A 303 -4.68 11.18 -17.00
CA GLY A 303 -3.35 10.67 -17.42
C GLY A 303 -2.95 9.39 -16.69
N SER A 304 -1.73 8.88 -16.88
CA SER A 304 -1.29 7.60 -16.30
C SER A 304 -0.40 7.76 -15.08
N SER A 305 -0.46 6.78 -14.18
CA SER A 305 0.39 6.73 -13.00
C SER A 305 1.57 5.77 -13.17
N HIS A 306 2.74 6.22 -12.75
CA HIS A 306 4.01 5.49 -12.88
C HIS A 306 4.63 5.30 -11.50
N ILE A 307 4.83 4.06 -11.10
CA ILE A 307 5.35 3.73 -9.77
C ILE A 307 6.69 3.04 -9.94
N PHE A 308 7.71 3.57 -9.28
CA PHE A 308 9.03 2.97 -9.17
C PHE A 308 9.25 2.56 -7.73
N SER A 309 9.83 1.38 -7.52
CA SER A 309 10.18 0.95 -6.18
C SER A 309 11.50 0.19 -6.17
N TRP A 310 12.32 0.49 -5.18
CA TRP A 310 13.61 -0.15 -4.96
C TRP A 310 13.70 -0.66 -3.53
N GLN A 311 13.97 -1.94 -3.36
CA GLN A 311 14.27 -2.53 -2.06
C GLN A 311 15.66 -3.16 -2.04
N ILE A 312 16.32 -3.08 -0.89
CA ILE A 312 17.64 -3.65 -0.63
C ILE A 312 17.52 -4.55 0.59
N VAL A 313 18.02 -5.78 0.48
CA VAL A 313 17.95 -6.82 1.52
C VAL A 313 19.35 -7.21 1.98
N PHE A 314 19.59 -7.20 3.30
CA PHE A 314 20.91 -7.41 3.91
C PHE A 314 20.85 -8.01 5.33
#